data_AF-A0A5M8FCY4-F1
#
_entry.id   AF-A0A5M8FCY4-F1
#
_cell.length_a   1.000
_cell.length_b   1.000
_cell.length_c   1.000
_cell.angle_alpha   90.00
_cell.angle_beta   90.00
_cell.angle_gamma   90.00
#
_symmetry.space_group_name_H-M   'P 1'
#
loop_
_entity.id
_entity.type
_entity.pdbx_description
1 polymer ?
#
loop_
_entity_poly.entity_id
_entity_poly.type
_entity_poly.pdbx_seq_one_letter_code
_entity_poly.pdbx_strand_id
1 'polypeptide(L)'
;MTDRRMAQAARLPRRVQRRATPHPELSFLCCRFEALLAEARVALDISPALRIHFTIVPGDSLACITLDKLAEGECTVLLHAILNRPDTPRPVLEHIAMHELLHLKIPSREVDGKRRSHPPEFGVAERDAVPWCGLSFAWIYLACGHHIEICREEEGIRVKRGWKRRYEQPFPEWDHVCRLGERPGVDAATVASGL
;
A
#
# COMPACT_ATOMS: atom_id res chain seq x y z
N MET A 1 -27.36 38.95 15.93
CA MET A 1 -26.06 38.52 16.48
C MET A 1 -26.09 37.00 16.57
N THR A 2 -25.49 36.32 15.60
CA THR A 2 -25.55 34.87 15.49
C THR A 2 -24.17 34.32 15.16
N ASP A 3 -23.61 33.68 16.19
CA ASP A 3 -22.64 32.60 16.25
C ASP A 3 -21.74 32.33 15.02
N ARG A 4 -20.46 32.77 15.12
CA ARG A 4 -19.33 32.26 14.34
C ARG A 4 -18.84 30.97 15.00
N ARG A 5 -19.35 29.81 14.57
CA ARG A 5 -18.70 28.52 14.87
C ARG A 5 -17.67 28.19 13.80
N MET A 6 -16.48 27.87 14.29
CA MET A 6 -15.27 27.63 13.52
C MET A 6 -15.36 26.32 12.74
N ALA A 7 -15.12 26.38 11.43
CA ALA A 7 -14.72 25.22 10.66
C ALA A 7 -13.22 24.96 10.94
N GLN A 8 -12.95 24.02 11.84
CA GLN A 8 -11.60 23.53 12.10
C GLN A 8 -11.19 22.64 10.92
N ALA A 9 -10.61 23.26 9.89
CA ALA A 9 -10.05 22.57 8.75
C ALA A 9 -9.02 21.53 9.19
N ALA A 10 -9.23 20.27 8.83
CA ALA A 10 -8.33 19.16 9.09
C ALA A 10 -6.93 19.46 8.51
N ARG A 11 -5.98 19.84 9.36
CA ARG A 11 -4.57 19.92 9.00
C ARG A 11 -4.02 18.51 8.88
N LEU A 12 -3.89 18.03 7.65
CA LEU A 12 -3.05 16.89 7.29
C LEU A 12 -1.58 17.18 7.69
N PRO A 13 -0.78 16.15 8.03
CA PRO A 13 0.58 16.33 8.53
C PRO A 13 1.43 17.21 7.61
N ARG A 14 2.03 18.24 8.21
CA ARG A 14 2.95 19.19 7.56
C ARG A 14 4.26 18.47 7.19
N ARG A 15 4.31 17.80 6.04
CA ARG A 15 5.55 17.59 5.25
C ARG A 15 5.34 17.03 3.83
N VAL A 16 4.20 17.26 3.19
CA VAL A 16 4.05 17.07 1.74
C VAL A 16 4.35 18.40 1.04
N GLN A 17 5.62 18.77 0.90
CA GLN A 17 6.02 19.80 -0.06
C GLN A 17 7.54 19.76 -0.31
N ARG A 18 7.88 19.60 -1.59
CA ARG A 18 9.21 19.66 -2.25
C ARG A 18 10.09 18.41 -2.21
N ARG A 19 9.75 17.43 -3.03
CA ARG A 19 10.71 16.72 -3.90
C ARG A 19 10.09 16.63 -5.29
N ALA A 20 10.88 16.83 -6.34
CA ALA A 20 10.46 16.77 -7.73
C ALA A 20 9.50 15.60 -7.94
N THR A 21 8.36 15.84 -8.60
CA THR A 21 7.42 14.77 -8.96
C THR A 21 8.24 13.68 -9.64
N PRO A 22 8.39 12.50 -9.04
CA PRO A 22 9.19 11.46 -9.65
C PRO A 22 8.56 11.16 -11.02
N HIS A 23 9.36 11.20 -12.08
CA HIS A 23 8.84 10.87 -13.40
C HIS A 23 8.31 9.43 -13.37
N PRO A 24 7.12 9.18 -13.96
CA PRO A 24 6.55 7.84 -14.00
C PRO A 24 7.51 6.88 -14.72
N GLU A 25 7.69 5.70 -14.15
CA GLU A 25 8.48 4.63 -14.77
C GLU A 25 7.59 3.72 -15.63
N LEU A 26 8.19 3.12 -16.68
CA LEU A 26 7.54 2.06 -17.44
C LEU A 26 7.34 0.84 -16.54
N SER A 27 6.19 0.17 -16.68
CA SER A 27 5.92 -1.05 -15.92
C SER A 27 6.69 -2.25 -16.48
N PHE A 28 7.39 -2.94 -15.59
CA PHE A 28 8.03 -4.24 -15.82
C PHE A 28 7.37 -5.35 -15.00
N LEU A 29 6.18 -5.11 -14.43
CA LEU A 29 5.47 -6.08 -13.59
C LEU A 29 5.07 -7.34 -14.39
N CYS A 30 4.92 -8.47 -13.70
CA CYS A 30 4.48 -9.73 -14.30
C CYS A 30 3.05 -9.69 -14.86
N CYS A 31 2.26 -8.70 -14.47
CA CYS A 31 0.88 -8.51 -14.88
C CYS A 31 0.52 -7.02 -14.96
N ARG A 32 -0.64 -6.72 -15.55
CA ARG A 32 -1.17 -5.35 -15.63
C ARG A 32 -1.76 -4.96 -14.29
N PHE A 33 -1.12 -4.04 -13.58
CA PHE A 33 -1.59 -3.60 -12.26
C PHE A 33 -2.95 -2.91 -12.32
N GLU A 34 -3.28 -2.24 -13.42
CA GLU A 34 -4.60 -1.62 -13.62
C GLU A 34 -5.73 -2.65 -13.67
N ALA A 35 -5.44 -3.88 -14.15
CA ALA A 35 -6.41 -4.96 -14.11
C ALA A 35 -6.66 -5.41 -12.65
N LEU A 36 -5.62 -5.49 -11.83
CA LEU A 36 -5.76 -5.82 -10.40
C LEU A 36 -6.52 -4.73 -9.65
N LEU A 37 -6.28 -3.46 -9.95
CA LEU A 37 -7.06 -2.35 -9.41
C LEU A 37 -8.53 -2.44 -9.83
N ALA A 38 -8.83 -2.85 -11.06
CA ALA A 38 -10.20 -3.05 -11.51
C ALA A 38 -10.88 -4.24 -10.79
N GLU A 39 -10.16 -5.35 -10.60
CA GLU A 39 -10.63 -6.51 -9.83
C GLU A 39 -10.93 -6.11 -8.37
N ALA A 40 -9.99 -5.44 -7.70
CA ALA A 40 -10.14 -4.95 -6.34
C ALA A 40 -11.27 -3.92 -6.21
N ARG A 41 -11.45 -3.03 -7.20
CA ARG A 41 -12.58 -2.08 -7.25
C ARG A 41 -13.92 -2.80 -7.22
N VAL A 42 -14.08 -3.87 -7.99
CA VAL A 42 -15.30 -4.68 -8.01
C VAL A 42 -15.49 -5.39 -6.67
N ALA A 43 -14.44 -6.02 -6.14
CA ALA A 43 -14.50 -6.74 -4.87
C ALA A 43 -14.90 -5.84 -3.69
N LEU A 44 -14.44 -4.59 -3.69
CA LEU A 44 -14.71 -3.61 -2.62
C LEU A 44 -15.98 -2.77 -2.85
N ASP A 45 -16.71 -3.01 -3.93
CA ASP A 45 -17.88 -2.21 -4.34
C ASP A 45 -17.55 -0.71 -4.33
N ILE A 46 -16.48 -0.34 -5.05
CA ILE A 46 -16.06 1.05 -5.24
C ILE A 46 -16.69 1.57 -6.52
N SER A 47 -17.29 2.77 -6.42
CA SER A 47 -18.02 3.39 -7.52
C SER A 47 -17.20 3.45 -8.83
N PRO A 48 -17.76 3.04 -9.98
CA PRO A 48 -17.08 3.16 -11.27
C PRO A 48 -16.89 4.61 -11.71
N ALA A 49 -17.60 5.55 -11.08
CA ALA A 49 -17.42 6.99 -11.33
C ALA A 49 -16.09 7.52 -10.75
N LEU A 50 -15.50 6.83 -9.76
CA LEU A 50 -14.18 7.16 -9.26
C LEU A 50 -13.13 6.74 -10.30
N ARG A 51 -12.39 7.72 -10.82
CA ARG A 51 -11.27 7.47 -11.74
C ARG A 51 -10.03 7.14 -10.92
N ILE A 52 -9.50 5.93 -11.15
CA ILE A 52 -8.32 5.42 -10.47
C ILE A 52 -7.17 5.44 -11.47
N HIS A 53 -6.18 6.29 -11.19
CA HIS A 53 -4.91 6.33 -11.93
C HIS A 53 -3.89 5.44 -11.25
N PHE A 54 -2.94 4.94 -12.03
CA PHE A 54 -1.83 4.15 -11.54
C PHE A 54 -0.53 4.71 -12.09
N THR A 55 0.49 4.79 -11.24
CA THR A 55 1.85 5.10 -11.69
C THR A 55 2.89 4.45 -10.80
N ILE A 56 4.05 4.18 -11.41
CA ILE A 56 5.22 3.65 -10.73
C ILE A 56 6.21 4.78 -10.53
N VAL A 57 6.66 4.97 -9.29
CA VAL A 57 7.52 6.10 -8.92
C VAL A 57 8.61 5.68 -7.93
N PRO A 58 9.83 6.26 -8.01
CA PRO A 58 10.85 6.10 -6.98
C PRO A 58 10.59 7.06 -5.79
N GLY A 59 9.44 6.90 -5.14
CA GLY A 59 9.00 7.70 -3.99
C GLY A 59 9.59 7.25 -2.64
N ASP A 60 8.97 7.67 -1.53
CA ASP A 60 9.39 7.26 -0.18
C ASP A 60 8.51 6.13 0.40
N SER A 61 7.26 5.98 -0.03
CA SER A 61 6.36 4.89 0.40
C SER A 61 6.49 3.68 -0.54
N LEU A 62 6.32 2.46 -0.02
CA LEU A 62 6.29 1.23 -0.84
C LEU A 62 5.10 1.22 -1.81
N ALA A 63 3.94 1.64 -1.33
CA ALA A 63 2.78 1.97 -2.11
C ALA A 63 1.97 3.04 -1.35
N CYS A 64 1.16 3.81 -2.05
CA CYS A 64 0.14 4.64 -1.41
C CYS A 64 -0.95 5.06 -2.39
N ILE A 65 -2.15 5.27 -1.88
CA ILE A 65 -3.22 5.98 -2.56
C ILE A 65 -3.23 7.46 -2.19
N THR A 66 -3.48 8.30 -3.18
CA THR A 66 -3.66 9.75 -3.01
C THR A 66 -4.97 10.18 -3.63
N LEU A 67 -5.77 10.94 -2.88
CA LEU A 67 -6.96 11.60 -3.40
C LEU A 67 -6.53 12.92 -4.05
N ASP A 68 -6.93 13.14 -5.31
CA ASP A 68 -6.67 14.41 -5.95
C ASP A 68 -7.63 15.46 -5.37
N LYS A 69 -7.07 16.48 -4.73
CA LYS A 69 -7.85 17.57 -4.12
C LYS A 69 -8.32 18.59 -5.15
N LEU A 70 -7.72 18.60 -6.33
CA LEU A 70 -8.03 19.51 -7.42
C LEU A 70 -8.94 18.87 -8.47
N ALA A 71 -8.99 17.54 -8.52
CA ALA A 71 -9.89 16.77 -9.38
C ALA A 71 -10.79 15.85 -8.55
N GLU A 72 -11.97 16.38 -8.16
CA GLU A 72 -12.98 15.60 -7.46
C GLU A 72 -13.34 14.32 -8.24
N GLY A 73 -13.44 13.19 -7.53
CA GLY A 73 -13.71 11.89 -8.15
C GLY A 73 -12.49 11.27 -8.84
N GLU A 74 -11.27 11.71 -8.52
CA GLU A 74 -10.04 11.08 -8.98
C GLU A 74 -9.13 10.67 -7.81
N CYS A 75 -8.48 9.52 -7.94
CA CYS A 75 -7.42 9.09 -7.06
C CYS A 75 -6.26 8.49 -7.86
N THR A 76 -5.07 8.53 -7.28
CA THR A 76 -3.87 7.93 -7.87
C THR A 76 -3.27 6.93 -6.90
N VAL A 77 -3.10 5.69 -7.36
CA VAL A 77 -2.31 4.66 -6.67
C VAL A 77 -0.87 4.74 -7.18
N LEU A 78 0.04 4.93 -6.24
CA LEU A 78 1.48 4.99 -6.46
C LEU A 78 2.09 3.67 -6.00
N LEU A 79 2.83 3.00 -6.88
CA LEU A 79 3.65 1.84 -6.52
C LEU A 79 5.12 2.23 -6.57
N HIS A 80 5.89 1.84 -5.56
CA HIS A 80 7.30 2.15 -5.54
C HIS A 80 8.07 1.33 -6.58
N ALA A 81 9.00 1.98 -7.28
CA ALA A 81 9.86 1.38 -8.30
C ALA A 81 10.62 0.13 -7.82
N ILE A 82 10.92 -0.01 -6.52
CA ILE A 82 11.57 -1.23 -5.96
C ILE A 82 10.81 -2.52 -6.32
N LEU A 83 9.48 -2.46 -6.47
CA LEU A 83 8.62 -3.59 -6.85
C LEU A 83 8.39 -3.68 -8.37
N ASN A 84 8.90 -2.74 -9.16
CA ASN A 84 8.72 -2.66 -10.61
C ASN A 84 9.63 -3.66 -11.35
N ARG A 85 9.34 -4.93 -11.18
CA ARG A 85 10.13 -6.04 -11.74
C ARG A 85 9.24 -7.20 -12.18
N PRO A 86 9.68 -7.99 -13.17
CA PRO A 86 8.89 -9.10 -13.70
C PRO A 86 8.81 -10.28 -12.73
N ASP A 87 9.71 -10.34 -11.76
CA ASP A 87 9.75 -11.34 -10.69
C ASP A 87 8.94 -10.92 -9.44
N THR A 88 8.28 -9.76 -9.44
CA THR A 88 7.32 -9.42 -8.37
C THR A 88 6.04 -10.27 -8.53
N PRO A 89 5.68 -11.12 -7.55
CA PRO A 89 4.58 -12.06 -7.71
C PRO A 89 3.22 -11.36 -7.82
N ARG A 90 2.35 -11.90 -8.69
CA ARG A 90 0.96 -11.45 -8.81
C ARG A 90 0.22 -11.40 -7.45
N PRO A 91 0.32 -12.39 -6.55
CA PRO A 91 -0.36 -12.33 -5.24
C PRO A 91 0.08 -11.16 -4.35
N VAL A 92 1.32 -10.69 -4.50
CA VAL A 92 1.83 -9.51 -3.80
C VAL A 92 1.23 -8.23 -4.39
N LEU A 93 1.15 -8.15 -5.72
CA LEU A 93 0.54 -7.02 -6.41
C LEU A 93 -0.97 -6.94 -6.15
N GLU A 94 -1.66 -8.08 -6.09
CA GLU A 94 -3.08 -8.17 -5.72
C GLU A 94 -3.33 -7.65 -4.31
N HIS A 95 -2.50 -8.09 -3.36
CA HIS A 95 -2.56 -7.60 -1.99
C HIS A 95 -2.38 -6.07 -1.93
N ILE A 96 -1.37 -5.52 -2.60
CA ILE A 96 -1.13 -4.06 -2.62
C ILE A 96 -2.31 -3.33 -3.27
N ALA A 97 -2.82 -3.80 -4.41
CA ALA A 97 -3.97 -3.18 -5.07
C ALA A 97 -5.20 -3.15 -4.16
N MET A 98 -5.49 -4.25 -3.46
CA MET A 98 -6.58 -4.32 -2.49
C MET A 98 -6.35 -3.38 -1.31
N HIS A 99 -5.15 -3.40 -0.70
CA HIS A 99 -4.78 -2.55 0.42
C HIS A 99 -5.00 -1.07 0.12
N GLU A 100 -4.49 -0.62 -1.03
CA GLU A 100 -4.57 0.79 -1.41
C GLU A 100 -6.01 1.24 -1.69
N LEU A 101 -6.83 0.39 -2.30
CA LEU A 101 -8.25 0.72 -2.51
C LEU A 101 -9.10 0.58 -1.25
N LEU A 102 -8.70 -0.26 -0.29
CA LEU A 102 -9.41 -0.43 0.98
C LEU A 102 -9.43 0.87 1.81
N HIS A 103 -8.41 1.72 1.69
CA HIS A 103 -8.38 3.06 2.28
C HIS A 103 -9.52 3.97 1.81
N LEU A 104 -10.14 3.69 0.66
CA LEU A 104 -11.32 4.43 0.18
C LEU A 104 -12.60 4.01 0.90
N LYS A 105 -12.68 2.76 1.36
CA LYS A 105 -13.84 2.22 2.09
C LYS A 105 -13.71 2.43 3.59
N ILE A 106 -12.50 2.28 4.11
CA ILE A 106 -12.17 2.39 5.52
C ILE A 106 -11.15 3.52 5.67
N PRO A 107 -11.61 4.79 5.74
CA PRO A 107 -10.71 5.93 5.81
C PRO A 107 -10.01 6.03 7.16
N SER A 108 -8.83 6.64 7.15
CA SER A 108 -8.09 6.97 8.36
C SER A 108 -8.92 7.83 9.32
N ARG A 109 -8.86 7.53 10.62
CA ARG A 109 -9.60 8.28 11.65
C ARG A 109 -8.86 8.27 12.99
N GLU A 110 -9.37 9.02 13.95
CA GLU A 110 -8.85 9.00 15.32
C GLU A 110 -9.38 7.77 16.08
N VAL A 111 -8.47 7.05 16.74
CA VAL A 111 -8.74 5.91 17.63
C VAL A 111 -7.84 6.09 18.85
N ASP A 112 -8.44 6.18 20.04
CA ASP A 112 -7.73 6.40 21.32
C ASP A 112 -6.77 7.61 21.30
N GLY A 113 -7.20 8.72 20.69
CA GLY A 113 -6.40 9.96 20.59
C GLY A 113 -5.24 9.90 19.59
N LYS A 114 -5.07 8.80 18.86
CA LYS A 114 -4.10 8.66 17.75
C LYS A 114 -4.84 8.62 16.42
N ARG A 115 -4.38 9.41 15.44
CA ARG A 115 -4.82 9.24 14.05
C ARG A 115 -4.23 7.94 13.50
N ARG A 116 -5.08 6.99 13.14
CA ARG A 116 -4.69 5.70 12.54
C ARG A 116 -5.02 5.70 11.06
N SER A 117 -4.04 5.33 10.25
CA SER A 117 -4.23 5.07 8.82
C SER A 117 -5.01 3.77 8.65
N HIS A 118 -4.77 2.79 9.52
CA HIS A 118 -5.41 1.48 9.56
C HIS A 118 -6.16 1.29 10.89
N PRO A 119 -7.42 1.77 11.01
CA PRO A 119 -8.23 1.46 12.20
C PRO A 119 -8.47 -0.07 12.31
N PRO A 120 -8.87 -0.59 13.48
CA PRO A 120 -8.93 -2.04 13.72
C PRO A 120 -9.72 -2.86 12.68
N GLU A 121 -10.83 -2.33 12.17
CA GLU A 121 -11.62 -2.99 11.13
C GLU A 121 -10.90 -3.09 9.76
N PHE A 122 -9.89 -2.24 9.52
CA PHE A 122 -9.11 -2.27 8.28
C PHE A 122 -8.38 -3.61 8.15
N GLY A 123 -7.67 -4.02 9.21
CA GLY A 123 -6.94 -5.29 9.20
C GLY A 123 -7.86 -6.52 9.10
N VAL A 124 -9.08 -6.44 9.63
CA VAL A 124 -10.09 -7.49 9.47
C VAL A 124 -10.53 -7.57 8.00
N ALA A 125 -10.95 -6.45 7.42
CA ALA A 125 -11.39 -6.39 6.03
C ALA A 125 -10.28 -6.78 5.04
N GLU A 126 -9.03 -6.42 5.32
CA GLU A 126 -7.88 -6.82 4.49
C GLU A 126 -7.67 -8.34 4.51
N ARG A 127 -7.72 -8.98 5.68
CA ARG A 127 -7.58 -10.45 5.78
C ARG A 127 -8.73 -11.18 5.12
N ASP A 128 -9.94 -10.65 5.23
CA ASP A 128 -11.12 -11.25 4.59
C ASP A 128 -11.04 -11.12 3.06
N ALA A 129 -10.56 -9.98 2.56
CA ALA A 129 -10.41 -9.72 1.12
C ALA A 129 -9.18 -10.42 0.51
N VAL A 130 -8.10 -10.57 1.28
CA VAL A 130 -6.82 -11.14 0.85
C VAL A 130 -6.32 -12.12 1.91
N PRO A 131 -6.79 -13.39 1.91
CA PRO A 131 -6.40 -14.38 2.91
C PRO A 131 -4.89 -14.66 2.98
N TRP A 132 -4.15 -14.34 1.92
CA TRP A 132 -2.69 -14.48 1.85
C TRP A 132 -1.92 -13.19 2.20
N CYS A 133 -2.55 -12.16 2.77
CA CYS A 133 -1.88 -10.88 3.07
C CYS A 133 -0.62 -11.06 3.95
N GLY A 134 -0.65 -11.99 4.92
CA GLY A 134 0.52 -12.34 5.74
C GLY A 134 1.69 -12.91 4.93
N LEU A 135 1.42 -13.77 3.93
CA LEU A 135 2.44 -14.29 3.02
C LEU A 135 2.99 -13.20 2.11
N SER A 136 2.13 -12.29 1.65
CA SER A 136 2.58 -11.14 0.86
C SER A 136 3.49 -10.22 1.67
N PHE A 137 3.16 -9.91 2.92
CA PHE A 137 4.06 -9.15 3.79
C PHE A 137 5.38 -9.90 4.03
N ALA A 138 5.34 -11.20 4.32
CA ALA A 138 6.55 -12.01 4.48
C ALA A 138 7.42 -11.96 3.23
N TRP A 139 6.83 -12.07 2.03
CA TRP A 139 7.54 -11.90 0.77
C TRP A 139 8.17 -10.52 0.66
N ILE A 140 7.44 -9.44 0.97
CA ILE A 140 7.96 -8.06 0.94
C ILE A 140 9.17 -7.91 1.88
N TYR A 141 9.13 -8.49 3.08
CA TYR A 141 10.26 -8.47 4.02
C TYR A 141 11.47 -9.25 3.51
N LEU A 142 11.27 -10.47 3.01
CA LEU A 142 12.35 -11.29 2.48
C LEU A 142 12.96 -10.67 1.22
N ALA A 143 12.11 -10.15 0.35
CA ALA A 143 12.52 -9.45 -0.86
C ALA A 143 13.26 -8.16 -0.48
N CYS A 144 12.65 -7.26 0.28
CA CYS A 144 13.08 -5.87 0.36
C CYS A 144 13.63 -5.43 1.72
N GLY A 145 13.72 -6.30 2.73
CA GLY A 145 13.96 -5.96 4.14
C GLY A 145 15.13 -5.00 4.41
N HIS A 146 16.27 -5.19 3.76
CA HIS A 146 17.42 -4.29 3.90
C HIS A 146 17.20 -2.88 3.31
N HIS A 147 16.20 -2.75 2.45
CA HIS A 147 15.86 -1.53 1.70
C HIS A 147 14.53 -0.91 2.10
N ILE A 148 13.83 -1.46 3.09
CA ILE A 148 12.58 -0.90 3.62
C ILE A 148 12.67 -0.63 5.12
N GLU A 149 11.76 0.20 5.60
CA GLU A 149 11.57 0.54 7.01
C GLU A 149 10.08 0.47 7.34
N ILE A 150 9.74 -0.20 8.44
CA ILE A 150 8.37 -0.22 8.96
C ILE A 150 8.16 1.04 9.79
N CYS A 151 7.22 1.88 9.38
CA CYS A 151 6.90 3.13 10.07
C CYS A 151 5.62 2.95 10.89
N ARG A 152 5.76 2.48 12.14
CA ARG A 152 4.61 2.23 13.06
C ARG A 152 3.78 3.47 13.39
N GLU A 153 4.38 4.66 13.32
CA GLU A 153 3.66 5.91 13.55
C GLU A 153 2.72 6.24 12.39
N GLU A 154 3.17 5.97 11.16
CA GLU A 154 2.43 6.24 9.92
C GLU A 154 1.58 5.04 9.49
N GLU A 155 1.79 3.88 10.14
CA GLU A 155 1.16 2.59 9.82
C GLU A 155 1.44 2.26 8.34
N GLY A 156 2.73 2.20 7.97
CA GLY A 156 3.13 1.99 6.57
C GLY A 156 4.58 1.54 6.39
N ILE A 157 4.98 1.32 5.14
CA ILE A 157 6.34 0.88 4.77
C ILE A 157 7.00 1.96 3.93
N ARG A 158 8.17 2.43 4.39
CA ARG A 158 9.02 3.34 3.63
C ARG A 158 10.16 2.63 2.92
N VAL A 159 10.56 3.14 1.77
CA VAL A 159 11.70 2.64 1.01
C VAL A 159 12.94 3.51 1.28
N LYS A 160 14.02 2.86 1.73
CA LYS A 160 15.28 3.50 2.10
C LYS A 160 16.02 4.01 0.86
N ARG A 161 16.87 5.02 1.07
CA ARG A 161 17.82 5.47 0.04
C ARG A 161 18.76 4.33 -0.37
N GLY A 162 19.13 4.29 -1.65
CA GLY A 162 19.99 3.23 -2.18
C GLY A 162 19.27 1.90 -2.44
N TRP A 163 17.93 1.90 -2.43
CA TRP A 163 17.11 0.74 -2.80
C TRP A 163 17.46 0.16 -4.18
N LYS A 164 18.03 0.96 -5.10
CA LYS A 164 18.46 0.48 -6.43
C LYS A 164 19.45 -0.69 -6.37
N ARG A 165 20.28 -0.77 -5.31
CA ARG A 165 21.15 -1.96 -5.08
C ARG A 165 20.35 -3.24 -4.94
N ARG A 166 19.06 -3.15 -4.59
CA ARG A 166 18.18 -4.31 -4.58
C ARG A 166 18.10 -4.99 -5.93
N TYR A 167 18.27 -4.27 -7.03
CA TYR A 167 18.15 -4.86 -8.36
C TYR A 167 19.27 -5.85 -8.69
N GLU A 168 20.36 -5.82 -7.92
CA GLU A 168 21.52 -6.71 -8.07
C GLU A 168 21.25 -8.13 -7.54
N GLN A 169 20.14 -8.34 -6.83
CA GLN A 169 19.78 -9.63 -6.23
C GLN A 169 18.47 -10.16 -6.85
N PRO A 170 18.28 -11.48 -6.97
CA PRO A 170 16.99 -12.05 -7.35
C PRO A 170 15.95 -11.83 -6.25
N PHE A 171 14.68 -11.68 -6.59
CA PHE A 171 13.61 -11.81 -5.59
C PHE A 171 13.44 -13.27 -5.15
N PRO A 172 12.96 -13.53 -3.91
CA PRO A 172 12.55 -14.87 -3.54
C PRO A 172 11.34 -15.28 -4.38
N GLU A 173 11.30 -16.55 -4.79
CA GLU A 173 10.14 -17.13 -5.46
C GLU A 173 8.93 -17.13 -4.51
N TRP A 174 7.73 -16.90 -5.07
CA TRP A 174 6.50 -16.93 -4.29
C TRP A 174 6.29 -18.26 -3.57
N ASP A 175 6.50 -19.37 -4.29
CA ASP A 175 6.35 -20.72 -3.74
C ASP A 175 7.29 -21.01 -2.57
N HIS A 176 8.45 -20.34 -2.54
CA HIS A 176 9.36 -20.45 -1.39
C HIS A 176 8.71 -19.89 -0.13
N VAL A 177 8.03 -18.74 -0.23
CA VAL A 177 7.34 -18.11 0.89
C VAL A 177 6.12 -18.92 1.32
N CYS A 178 5.34 -19.47 0.38
CA CYS A 178 4.23 -20.37 0.69
C CYS A 178 4.69 -21.56 1.54
N ARG A 179 5.76 -22.25 1.11
CA ARG A 179 6.34 -23.38 1.87
C ARG A 179 6.86 -22.99 3.26
N LEU A 180 7.25 -21.74 3.48
CA LEU A 180 7.63 -21.26 4.81
C LEU A 180 6.41 -21.06 5.71
N GLY A 181 5.29 -20.57 5.16
CA GLY A 181 4.04 -20.37 5.89
C GLY A 181 3.30 -21.66 6.26
N GLU A 182 3.56 -22.75 5.54
CA GLU A 182 3.01 -24.08 5.86
C GLU A 182 3.75 -24.80 7.02
N ARG A 183 4.86 -24.23 7.51
CA ARG A 183 5.65 -24.86 8.58
C ARG A 183 4.93 -24.74 9.93
N PRO A 184 4.84 -25.83 10.72
CA PRO A 184 4.28 -25.78 12.07
C PRO A 184 5.00 -24.74 12.93
N GLY A 185 4.23 -23.81 13.53
CA GLY A 185 4.75 -22.76 14.43
C GLY A 185 5.06 -21.42 13.76
N VAL A 186 4.89 -21.26 12.45
CA VAL A 186 4.96 -19.97 11.75
C VAL A 186 3.55 -19.54 11.39
N ASP A 187 2.89 -18.79 12.28
CA ASP A 187 1.58 -18.23 11.98
C ASP A 187 1.74 -17.00 11.08
N ALA A 188 1.23 -17.09 9.84
CA ALA A 188 1.19 -15.97 8.90
C ALA A 188 0.45 -14.75 9.50
N ALA A 189 -0.46 -14.97 10.45
CA ALA A 189 -1.15 -13.89 11.18
C ALA A 189 -0.23 -13.11 12.13
N THR A 190 0.85 -13.73 12.63
CA THR A 190 1.84 -13.04 13.49
C THR A 190 2.72 -12.08 12.68
N VAL A 191 2.93 -12.35 11.39
CA VAL A 191 3.67 -11.44 10.48
C VAL A 191 2.80 -10.27 10.01
N ALA A 192 1.49 -10.49 9.84
CA ALA A 192 0.53 -9.47 9.44
C ALA A 192 0.18 -8.48 10.57
N SER A 193 0.28 -8.89 11.84
CA SER A 193 -0.09 -8.09 13.01
C SER A 193 0.94 -7.00 13.39
N GLY A 194 2.00 -6.83 12.59
CA GLY A 194 3.14 -5.94 12.88
C GLY A 194 3.05 -4.53 12.30
N LEU A 195 1.95 -4.19 11.63
CA LEU A 195 1.63 -2.85 11.13
C LEU A 195 0.51 -2.21 11.96
#